data_AF-E6NA77-F1
#
_entry.id   AF-E6NA77-F1
#
_cell.length_a   1.000
_cell.length_b   1.000
_cell.length_c   1.000
_cell.angle_alpha   90.00
_cell.angle_beta   90.00
_cell.angle_gamma   90.00
#
_symmetry.space_group_name_H-M   'P 1'
#
loop_
_entity.id
_entity.type
_entity.pdbx_description
1 polymer ?
#
loop_
_entity_poly.entity_id
_entity_poly.type
_entity_poly.pdbx_seq_one_letter_code
_entity_poly.pdbx_strand_id
1 'polypeptide(L)'
;MKPRRRPAVAGYFYEGSREALLRQVEHCFLSPHGPGKTPAREWGKRRAPALISPHAGLMYSGPVAAHGYYELTKYAVPESVVVFGPNHYGVGTVVSIYPGGSWVTPLGEVKIDEKLAAE
;
A
#
# COMPACT_ATOMS: atom_id res chain seq x y z
N MET A 1 0.40 -21.97 13.63
CA MET A 1 1.13 -20.92 12.88
C MET A 1 0.13 -19.81 12.56
N LYS A 2 0.45 -18.53 12.77
CA LYS A 2 -0.47 -17.43 12.43
C LYS A 2 -0.72 -17.39 10.91
N PRO A 3 -1.92 -17.02 10.44
CA PRO A 3 -2.24 -17.01 9.01
C PRO A 3 -1.37 -16.00 8.24
N ARG A 4 -1.00 -16.36 7.00
CA ARG A 4 -0.18 -15.55 6.10
C ARG A 4 -0.91 -15.37 4.77
N ARG A 5 -1.45 -14.18 4.51
CA ARG A 5 -2.11 -13.85 3.24
C ARG A 5 -1.06 -13.61 2.16
N ARG A 6 -1.00 -14.49 1.16
CA ARG A 6 -0.12 -14.32 -0.01
C ARG A 6 -0.65 -13.22 -0.94
N PRO A 7 0.21 -12.53 -1.70
CA PRO A 7 -0.24 -11.52 -2.64
C PRO A 7 -0.97 -12.18 -3.81
N ALA A 8 -2.20 -11.75 -4.07
CA ALA A 8 -3.05 -12.36 -5.10
C ALA A 8 -2.73 -11.89 -6.53
N VAL A 9 -2.05 -10.74 -6.68
CA VAL A 9 -1.84 -10.07 -7.98
C VAL A 9 -0.38 -9.66 -8.23
N ALA A 10 0.55 -10.13 -7.41
CA ALA A 10 1.98 -9.96 -7.66
C ALA A 10 2.37 -10.69 -8.96
N GLY A 11 3.14 -10.04 -9.82
CA GLY A 11 3.45 -10.51 -11.17
C GLY A 11 2.40 -10.14 -12.23
N TYR A 12 1.28 -9.53 -11.84
CA TYR A 12 0.22 -9.10 -12.76
C TYR A 12 -0.04 -7.59 -12.66
N PHE A 13 -0.42 -7.10 -11.47
CA PHE A 13 -0.73 -5.68 -11.26
C PHE A 13 0.52 -4.87 -10.90
N TYR A 14 1.52 -5.54 -10.34
CA TYR A 14 2.81 -5.00 -9.97
C TYR A 14 3.85 -6.12 -10.01
N GLU A 15 5.12 -5.75 -10.03
CA GLU A 15 6.23 -6.70 -10.14
C GLU A 15 6.28 -7.71 -8.98
N GLY A 16 6.59 -8.96 -9.30
CA GLY A 16 6.54 -10.08 -8.35
C GLY A 16 7.77 -10.21 -7.43
N SER A 17 8.92 -9.64 -7.82
CA SER A 17 10.16 -9.69 -7.05
C SER A 17 10.44 -8.35 -6.35
N ARG A 18 11.21 -8.42 -5.25
CA ARG A 18 11.57 -7.23 -4.45
C ARG A 18 12.25 -6.17 -5.31
N GLU A 19 13.29 -6.56 -6.04
CA GLU A 19 14.14 -5.64 -6.79
C GLU A 19 13.39 -5.03 -7.97
N ALA A 20 12.56 -5.81 -8.67
CA ALA A 20 11.74 -5.30 -9.76
C ALA A 20 10.64 -4.36 -9.24
N LEU A 21 9.99 -4.70 -8.12
CA LEU A 21 8.98 -3.83 -7.53
C LEU A 21 9.56 -2.50 -7.04
N LEU A 22 10.74 -2.50 -6.42
CA LEU A 22 11.41 -1.26 -6.03
C LEU A 22 11.69 -0.35 -7.24
N ARG A 23 12.19 -0.91 -8.34
CA ARG A 23 12.40 -0.15 -9.58
C ARG A 23 11.08 0.35 -10.18
N GLN A 24 10.03 -0.47 -10.17
CA GLN A 24 8.72 -0.06 -10.67
C GLN A 24 8.13 1.08 -9.83
N VAL A 25 8.25 1.03 -8.51
CA VAL A 25 7.82 2.10 -7.61
C VAL A 25 8.63 3.37 -7.86
N GLU A 26 9.95 3.28 -7.96
CA GLU A 26 10.81 4.43 -8.30
C GLU A 26 10.42 5.07 -9.64
N HIS A 27 10.16 4.24 -10.66
CA HIS A 27 9.66 4.72 -11.95
C HIS A 27 8.32 5.47 -11.81
N CYS A 28 7.41 5.01 -10.95
CA CYS A 28 6.16 5.73 -10.69
C CYS A 28 6.42 7.13 -10.10
N PHE A 29 7.38 7.27 -9.19
CA PHE A 29 7.75 8.56 -8.63
C PHE A 29 8.39 9.50 -9.65
N LEU A 30 9.23 8.98 -10.54
CA LEU A 30 10.00 9.74 -11.53
C LEU A 30 9.28 9.94 -12.87
N SER A 31 8.15 9.27 -13.08
CA SER A 31 7.33 9.40 -14.29
C SER A 31 6.89 10.86 -14.54
N PRO A 32 6.68 11.28 -15.81
CA PRO A 32 6.06 12.57 -16.13
C PRO A 32 4.68 12.79 -15.50
N HIS A 33 3.98 11.71 -15.17
CA HIS A 33 2.68 11.75 -14.47
C HIS A 33 2.82 11.62 -12.95
N GLY A 34 4.03 11.36 -12.44
CA GLY A 34 4.37 11.27 -11.03
C GLY A 34 4.86 12.61 -10.46
N PRO A 35 5.29 12.63 -9.19
CA PRO A 35 5.83 13.82 -8.54
C PRO A 35 7.17 14.31 -9.11
N GLY A 36 7.81 13.54 -10.00
CA GLY A 36 9.10 13.86 -10.64
C GLY A 36 10.31 13.71 -9.71
N LYS A 37 10.11 13.13 -8.52
CA LYS A 37 11.15 12.98 -7.48
C LYS A 37 10.78 11.87 -6.51
N THR A 38 11.80 11.24 -5.94
CA THR A 38 11.64 10.21 -4.93
C THR A 38 11.37 10.81 -3.54
N PRO A 39 10.64 10.08 -2.67
CA PRO A 39 10.34 10.53 -1.31
C PRO A 39 11.62 10.74 -0.48
N ALA A 40 11.58 11.72 0.42
CA ALA A 40 12.64 11.93 1.40
C ALA A 40 12.72 10.76 2.39
N ARG A 41 13.91 10.53 2.97
CA ARG A 41 14.09 9.51 4.03
C ARG A 41 13.51 9.97 5.37
N GLU A 42 13.39 11.27 5.56
CA GLU A 42 12.89 11.86 6.79
C GLU A 42 11.38 12.07 6.71
N TRP A 43 10.70 11.65 7.77
CA TRP A 43 9.27 11.83 7.94
C TRP A 43 8.99 13.04 8.83
N GLY A 44 7.85 13.69 8.60
CA GLY A 44 7.38 14.78 9.45
C GLY A 44 6.98 14.32 10.85
N LYS A 45 6.49 15.27 11.65
CA LYS A 45 6.04 15.01 13.04
C LYS A 45 4.53 15.15 13.23
N ARG A 46 3.81 15.65 12.23
CA ARG A 46 2.36 15.89 12.31
C ARG A 46 1.60 14.63 11.93
N ARG A 47 0.42 14.42 12.51
CA ARG A 47 -0.45 13.29 12.17
C ARG A 47 -0.77 13.29 10.67
N ALA A 48 -0.64 12.14 10.02
CA ALA A 48 -0.95 11.97 8.61
C ALA A 48 -2.45 12.14 8.33
N PRO A 49 -2.84 12.77 7.21
CA PRO A 49 -4.21 12.75 6.72
C PRO A 49 -4.57 11.36 6.15
N ALA A 50 -5.84 11.14 5.85
CA ALA A 50 -6.25 10.00 5.03
C ALA A 50 -5.85 10.21 3.56
N LEU A 51 -5.52 9.12 2.87
CA LEU A 51 -5.22 9.13 1.44
C LEU A 51 -6.27 8.31 0.67
N ILE A 52 -6.86 8.91 -0.35
CA ILE A 52 -7.60 8.19 -1.39
C ILE A 52 -6.62 7.91 -2.53
N SER A 53 -6.45 6.64 -2.89
CA SER A 53 -5.46 6.21 -3.88
C SER A 53 -6.11 5.26 -4.90
N PRO A 54 -5.78 5.37 -6.20
CA PRO A 54 -6.23 4.40 -7.19
C PRO A 54 -5.60 3.02 -6.93
N HIS A 55 -6.26 1.96 -7.40
CA HIS A 55 -5.83 0.57 -7.16
C HIS A 55 -5.73 -0.28 -8.44
N ALA A 56 -5.66 0.36 -9.61
CA ALA A 56 -5.31 -0.35 -10.84
C ALA A 56 -3.83 -0.77 -10.82
N GLY A 57 -3.39 -1.59 -11.79
CA GLY A 57 -1.98 -1.95 -11.90
C GLY A 57 -1.06 -0.72 -11.90
N LEU A 58 0.16 -0.86 -11.35
CA LEU A 58 1.11 0.25 -11.19
C LEU A 58 1.50 0.88 -12.53
N MET A 59 1.50 0.11 -13.61
CA MET A 59 1.70 0.62 -14.97
C MET A 59 0.68 1.69 -15.37
N TYR A 60 -0.56 1.60 -14.88
CA TYR A 60 -1.65 2.52 -15.24
C TYR A 60 -1.82 3.64 -14.22
N SER A 61 -1.78 3.31 -12.93
CA SER A 61 -2.16 4.26 -11.87
C SER A 61 -1.06 4.58 -10.87
N GLY A 62 0.09 3.89 -10.96
CA GLY A 62 1.22 4.07 -10.07
C GLY A 62 1.74 5.51 -10.01
N PRO A 63 2.00 6.19 -11.15
CA PRO A 63 2.43 7.58 -11.14
C PRO A 63 1.45 8.53 -10.44
N VAL A 64 0.15 8.35 -10.65
CA VAL A 64 -0.89 9.16 -9.98
C VAL A 64 -0.92 8.87 -8.48
N ALA A 65 -0.87 7.60 -8.08
CA ALA A 65 -0.80 7.20 -6.68
C ALA A 65 0.44 7.79 -5.97
N ALA A 66 1.57 7.88 -6.67
CA ALA A 66 2.85 8.35 -6.13
C ALA A 66 2.79 9.78 -5.57
N HIS A 67 1.94 10.66 -6.11
CA HIS A 67 1.74 12.01 -5.55
C HIS A 67 1.24 11.97 -4.11
N GLY A 68 0.24 11.12 -3.84
CA GLY A 68 -0.33 10.96 -2.50
C GLY A 68 0.68 10.38 -1.51
N TYR A 69 1.38 9.32 -1.92
CA TYR A 69 2.42 8.71 -1.08
C TYR A 69 3.62 9.65 -0.87
N TYR A 70 3.99 10.47 -1.86
CA TYR A 70 4.99 11.51 -1.69
C TYR A 70 4.55 12.53 -0.64
N GLU A 71 3.31 13.01 -0.71
CA GLU A 71 2.76 13.96 0.26
C GLU A 71 2.74 13.40 1.69
N LEU A 72 2.41 12.11 1.85
CA LEU A 72 2.40 11.45 3.16
C LEU A 72 3.77 11.47 3.86
N THR A 73 4.89 11.54 3.13
CA THR A 73 6.23 11.62 3.74
C THR A 73 6.45 12.90 4.56
N LYS A 74 5.65 13.94 4.34
CA LYS A 74 5.71 15.19 5.12
C LYS A 74 5.07 15.07 6.50
N TYR A 75 4.47 13.93 6.82
CA TYR A 75 3.77 13.64 8.06
C TYR A 75 4.49 12.56 8.86
N ALA A 76 4.04 12.29 10.07
CA ALA A 76 4.56 11.21 10.91
C ALA A 76 4.10 9.85 10.36
N VAL A 77 4.99 8.86 10.46
CA VAL A 77 4.64 7.46 10.17
C VAL A 77 3.61 7.00 11.21
N PRO A 78 2.42 6.54 10.80
CA PRO A 78 1.45 5.99 11.74
C PRO A 78 1.91 4.61 12.25
N GLU A 79 1.57 4.29 13.50
CA GLU A 79 1.83 2.96 14.08
C GLU A 79 1.00 1.87 13.39
N SER A 80 -0.25 2.19 13.03
CA SER A 80 -1.19 1.31 12.33
C SER A 80 -1.89 2.07 11.21
N VAL A 81 -2.14 1.39 10.08
CA VAL A 81 -2.86 1.92 8.92
C VAL A 81 -4.08 1.05 8.65
N VAL A 82 -5.25 1.67 8.50
CA VAL A 82 -6.46 1.00 8.04
C VAL A 82 -6.60 1.22 6.54
N VAL A 83 -6.67 0.13 5.77
CA VAL A 83 -6.83 0.18 4.31
C VAL A 83 -8.23 -0.27 3.95
N PHE A 84 -9.00 0.62 3.33
CA PHE A 84 -10.34 0.32 2.81
C PHE A 84 -10.26 0.01 1.31
N GLY A 85 -10.99 -1.01 0.88
CA GLY A 85 -11.09 -1.37 -0.53
C GLY A 85 -12.47 -1.93 -0.86
N PRO A 86 -13.01 -1.64 -2.06
CA PRO A 86 -14.28 -2.21 -2.49
C PRO A 86 -14.18 -3.72 -2.70
N ASN A 87 -15.31 -4.42 -2.50
CA ASN A 87 -15.43 -5.82 -2.85
C ASN A 87 -15.88 -5.97 -4.32
N HIS A 88 -14.92 -6.17 -5.22
CA HIS A 88 -15.19 -6.36 -6.66
C HIS A 88 -15.75 -7.74 -7.02
N TYR A 89 -15.75 -8.71 -6.09
CA TYR A 89 -16.31 -10.04 -6.33
C TYR A 89 -17.80 -10.14 -5.99
N GLY A 90 -18.34 -9.19 -5.22
CA GLY A 90 -19.75 -9.19 -4.80
C GLY A 90 -20.14 -10.34 -3.87
N VAL A 91 -19.17 -11.10 -3.34
CA VAL A 91 -19.41 -12.24 -2.45
C VAL A 91 -18.97 -11.87 -1.03
N GLY A 92 -19.78 -12.23 -0.03
CA GLY A 92 -19.47 -12.06 1.39
C GLY A 92 -20.38 -11.04 2.09
N THR A 93 -19.91 -10.53 3.22
CA THR A 93 -20.63 -9.53 4.03
C THR A 93 -20.47 -8.11 3.47
N VAL A 94 -21.30 -7.18 3.93
CA VAL A 94 -21.27 -5.76 3.54
C VAL A 94 -19.91 -5.13 3.87
N VAL A 95 -19.35 -5.45 5.04
CA VAL A 95 -18.01 -5.06 5.48
C VAL A 95 -17.32 -6.30 6.04
N SER A 96 -16.03 -6.46 5.74
CA SER A 96 -15.20 -7.54 6.28
C SER A 96 -13.81 -7.02 6.62
N ILE A 97 -13.20 -7.64 7.63
CA ILE A 97 -11.83 -7.34 8.08
C ILE A 97 -10.99 -8.61 8.04
N TYR A 98 -9.70 -8.48 7.78
CA TYR A 98 -8.76 -9.59 7.90
C TYR A 98 -8.29 -9.68 9.36
N PRO A 99 -8.66 -10.73 10.12
CA PRO A 99 -8.70 -10.66 11.59
C PRO A 99 -7.33 -10.82 12.29
N GLY A 100 -6.26 -11.19 11.58
CA GLY A 100 -4.95 -11.35 12.21
C GLY A 100 -3.88 -11.96 11.32
N GLY A 101 -2.67 -12.14 11.87
CA GLY A 101 -1.52 -12.68 11.13
C GLY A 101 -0.77 -11.63 10.32
N SER A 102 -0.40 -11.95 9.07
CA SER A 102 0.34 -11.03 8.19
C SER A 102 -0.11 -11.07 6.74
N TRP A 103 0.08 -9.94 6.05
CA TRP A 103 0.04 -9.85 4.59
C TRP A 103 1.45 -9.90 4.04
N VAL A 104 1.69 -10.83 3.12
CA VAL A 104 2.98 -10.99 2.47
C VAL A 104 3.01 -10.11 1.22
N THR A 105 4.07 -9.31 1.08
CA THR A 105 4.36 -8.51 -0.12
C THR A 105 5.76 -8.89 -0.64
N PRO A 106 6.10 -8.55 -1.90
CA PRO A 106 7.48 -8.70 -2.37
C PRO A 106 8.50 -7.88 -1.57
N LEU A 107 8.07 -6.86 -0.81
CA LEU A 107 8.93 -6.03 0.02
C LEU A 107 9.08 -6.55 1.46
N GLY A 108 8.33 -7.59 1.85
CA GLY A 108 8.31 -8.13 3.20
C GLY A 108 6.90 -8.34 3.73
N GLU A 109 6.81 -8.74 4.99
CA GLU A 109 5.54 -8.98 5.66
C GLU A 109 5.04 -7.73 6.41
N VAL A 110 3.75 -7.45 6.26
CA VAL A 110 3.03 -6.44 7.05
C VAL A 110 2.15 -7.17 8.05
N LYS A 111 2.38 -6.93 9.35
CA LYS A 111 1.60 -7.53 10.43
C LYS A 111 0.24 -6.86 10.53
N ILE A 112 -0.79 -7.64 10.82
CA ILE A 112 -2.11 -7.12 11.18
C ILE A 112 -2.06 -6.67 12.63
N ASP A 113 -2.56 -5.47 12.90
CA ASP A 113 -2.83 -5.02 14.26
C ASP A 113 -4.08 -5.75 14.77
N GLU A 114 -3.85 -6.91 15.40
CA GLU A 114 -4.91 -7.81 15.90
C GLU A 114 -5.74 -7.17 17.01
N LYS A 115 -5.20 -6.20 17.75
CA LYS A 115 -5.97 -5.48 18.76
C LYS A 115 -6.94 -4.53 18.07
N LEU A 116 -6.43 -3.70 17.17
CA LEU A 116 -7.27 -2.78 16.40
C LEU A 116 -8.31 -3.50 15.54
N ALA A 117 -7.99 -4.68 15.01
CA ALA A 117 -8.92 -5.47 14.19
C ALA A 117 -10.04 -6.16 14.98
N ALA A 118 -9.95 -6.20 16.31
CA ALA A 118 -10.92 -6.82 17.20
C ALA A 118 -11.87 -5.81 17.88
N GLU A 119 -11.64 -4.50 17.68
CA GLU A 119 -12.54 -3.40 18.07
C GLU A 119 -13.75 -3.31 17.10
#